data_AF-A0A665TIY3-F1
#
_entry.id   AF-A0A665TIY3-F1
#
_cell.length_a   1.000
_cell.length_b   1.000
_cell.length_c   1.000
_cell.angle_alpha   90.00
_cell.angle_beta   90.00
_cell.angle_gamma   90.00
#
_symmetry.space_group_name_H-M   'P 1'
#
loop_
_entity.id
_entity.type
_entity.pdbx_description
1 polymer ?
#
loop_
_entity_poly.entity_id
_entity_poly.type
_entity_poly.pdbx_seq_one_letter_code
_entity_poly.pdbx_strand_id
1 'polypeptide(L)'
;PGVKSILNVLLELTDKEFDSFKFYLNVPDILVEHSIPQCYLDKASREETVNRIFQAYSHQSVEVVQKKLKKIHRFDLVEKLSEVENLFW
;
A
#
# COMPACT_ATOMS: atom_id res chain seq x y z
N PRO A 1 -13.84 0.84 -5.90
CA PRO A 1 -13.33 1.96 -5.07
C PRO A 1 -11.87 1.78 -4.64
N GLY A 2 -11.53 0.73 -3.88
CA GLY A 2 -10.20 0.58 -3.26
C GLY A 2 -8.98 0.57 -4.21
N VAL A 3 -9.06 -0.13 -5.36
CA VAL A 3 -7.92 -0.27 -6.29
C VAL A 3 -7.44 1.08 -6.83
N LYS A 4 -8.38 1.91 -7.31
CA LYS A 4 -8.07 3.23 -7.89
C LYS A 4 -7.52 4.18 -6.82
N SER A 5 -8.06 4.14 -5.61
CA SER A 5 -7.62 4.99 -4.50
C SER A 5 -6.20 4.66 -4.06
N ILE A 6 -5.87 3.37 -3.93
CA ILE A 6 -4.50 2.94 -3.59
C ILE A 6 -3.52 3.38 -4.67
N LEU A 7 -3.84 3.18 -5.96
CA LEU A 7 -2.95 3.58 -7.05
C LEU A 7 -2.64 5.09 -7.02
N ASN A 8 -3.67 5.92 -6.86
CA ASN A 8 -3.50 7.37 -6.77
C ASN A 8 -2.53 7.77 -5.65
N VAL A 9 -2.68 7.14 -4.49
CA VAL A 9 -1.83 7.41 -3.33
C VAL A 9 -0.38 6.96 -3.57
N LEU A 10 -0.17 5.80 -4.21
CA LEU A 10 1.18 5.34 -4.56
C LEU A 10 1.85 6.23 -5.62
N LEU A 11 1.08 6.88 -6.51
CA LEU A 11 1.60 7.85 -7.48
C LEU A 11 2.12 9.13 -6.83
N GLU A 12 1.69 9.46 -5.61
CA GLU A 12 2.15 10.62 -4.83
C GLU A 12 3.39 10.33 -3.97
N LEU A 13 3.86 9.08 -3.97
CA LEU A 13 5.15 8.72 -3.39
C LEU A 13 6.25 9.07 -4.39
N THR A 14 7.32 9.72 -3.91
CA THR A 14 8.59 9.76 -4.64
C THR A 14 9.14 8.34 -4.82
N ASP A 15 10.06 8.13 -5.76
CA ASP A 15 10.61 6.79 -5.98
C ASP A 15 11.32 6.23 -4.74
N LYS A 16 12.01 7.07 -3.96
CA LYS A 16 12.64 6.66 -2.69
C LYS A 16 11.62 6.24 -1.64
N GLU A 17 10.52 6.97 -1.51
CA GLU A 17 9.42 6.61 -0.61
C GLU A 17 8.72 5.34 -1.07
N PHE A 18 8.56 5.17 -2.38
CA PHE A 18 7.96 3.97 -2.96
C PHE A 18 8.84 2.73 -2.74
N ASP A 19 10.17 2.84 -2.87
CA ASP A 19 11.09 1.75 -2.51
C ASP A 19 11.01 1.40 -1.02
N SER A 20 10.92 2.41 -0.15
CA SER A 20 10.72 2.19 1.29
C SER A 20 9.37 1.54 1.58
N PHE A 21 8.32 1.94 0.88
CA PHE A 21 6.99 1.33 0.98
C PHE A 21 7.01 -0.15 0.58
N LYS A 22 7.65 -0.49 -0.55
CA LYS A 22 7.84 -1.88 -0.99
C LYS A 22 8.60 -2.70 0.05
N PHE A 23 9.67 -2.15 0.62
CA PHE A 23 10.38 -2.82 1.72
C PHE A 23 9.44 -3.20 2.87
N TYR A 24 8.56 -2.29 3.30
CA TYR A 24 7.62 -2.58 4.37
C TYR A 24 6.48 -3.53 3.98
N LEU A 25 6.15 -3.70 2.70
CA LEU A 25 5.27 -4.79 2.23
C LEU A 25 5.93 -6.17 2.34
N ASN A 26 7.26 -6.23 2.27
CA ASN A 26 8.02 -7.47 2.44
C ASN A 26 8.21 -7.85 3.92
N VAL A 27 8.13 -6.88 4.83
CA VAL A 27 8.24 -7.12 6.27
C VAL A 27 6.90 -7.61 6.84
N PRO A 28 6.82 -8.82 7.42
CA PRO A 28 5.62 -9.29 8.09
C PRO A 28 5.29 -8.37 9.28
N ASP A 29 4.00 -8.14 9.50
CA ASP A 29 3.52 -7.33 10.62
C ASP A 29 2.83 -8.25 11.63
N ILE A 30 2.92 -7.96 12.93
CA ILE A 30 2.33 -8.79 13.98
C ILE A 30 0.81 -8.95 13.77
N LEU A 31 0.19 -7.96 13.13
CA LEU A 31 -1.25 -7.93 12.82
C LEU A 31 -1.60 -8.40 11.40
N VAL A 32 -0.60 -8.66 10.55
CA VAL A 32 -0.80 -9.07 9.15
C VAL A 32 0.20 -10.19 8.86
N GLU A 33 -0.25 -11.43 9.02
CA GLU A 33 0.56 -12.65 8.89
C GLU A 33 1.25 -12.82 7.53
N HIS A 34 0.78 -12.10 6.50
CA HIS A 34 1.24 -12.25 5.13
C HIS A 34 2.14 -11.08 4.72
N SER A 35 3.34 -11.38 4.20
CA SER A 35 4.17 -10.42 3.48
C SER A 35 4.23 -10.74 1.99
N ILE A 36 4.55 -9.74 1.18
CA ILE A 36 4.76 -9.94 -0.26
C ILE A 36 6.25 -10.22 -0.49
N PRO A 37 6.65 -11.36 -1.07
CA PRO A 37 8.04 -11.66 -1.33
C PRO A 37 8.73 -10.59 -2.19
N GLN A 38 9.98 -10.25 -1.85
CA GLN A 38 10.74 -9.17 -2.47
C GLN A 38 10.90 -9.35 -3.99
N CYS A 39 11.01 -10.59 -4.45
CA CYS A 39 11.12 -10.91 -5.87
C CYS A 39 9.92 -10.44 -6.71
N TYR A 40 8.75 -10.24 -6.08
CA TYR A 40 7.57 -9.67 -6.72
C TYR A 40 7.50 -8.14 -6.64
N LEU A 41 8.37 -7.50 -5.85
CA LEU A 41 8.35 -6.06 -5.58
C LEU A 41 9.51 -5.30 -6.23
N ASP A 42 10.71 -5.87 -6.32
CA ASP A 42 11.93 -5.15 -6.74
C ASP A 42 11.75 -4.29 -8.00
N LYS A 43 11.17 -4.87 -9.04
CA LYS A 43 10.93 -4.22 -10.34
C LYS A 43 9.48 -3.87 -10.59
N ALA A 44 8.61 -4.07 -9.60
CA ALA A 44 7.19 -3.81 -9.76
C ALA A 44 6.93 -2.30 -9.89
N SER A 45 6.19 -1.95 -10.93
CA SER A 45 5.55 -0.65 -11.05
C SER A 45 4.56 -0.41 -9.91
N ARG A 46 4.08 0.83 -9.78
CA ARG A 46 3.02 1.18 -8.82
C ARG A 46 1.75 0.38 -9.10
N GLU A 47 1.35 0.21 -10.36
CA GLU A 47 0.19 -0.60 -10.75
C GLU A 47 0.36 -2.09 -10.43
N GLU A 48 1.52 -2.67 -10.77
CA GLU A 48 1.81 -4.06 -10.41
C GLU A 48 1.82 -4.26 -8.91
N THR A 49 2.36 -3.29 -8.15
CA THR A 49 2.34 -3.32 -6.69
C THR A 49 0.92 -3.29 -6.13
N VAL A 50 0.02 -2.46 -6.68
CA VAL A 50 -1.40 -2.49 -6.32
C VAL A 50 -2.00 -3.87 -6.57
N ASN A 51 -1.76 -4.45 -7.75
CA ASN A 51 -2.25 -5.80 -8.07
C ASN A 51 -1.73 -6.85 -7.07
N ARG A 52 -0.46 -6.78 -6.67
CA ARG A 52 0.12 -7.67 -5.65
C ARG A 52 -0.52 -7.49 -4.28
N ILE A 53 -0.79 -6.26 -3.87
CA ILE A 53 -1.50 -5.95 -2.61
C ILE A 53 -2.89 -6.59 -2.61
N PHE A 54 -3.67 -6.43 -3.70
CA PHE A 54 -5.00 -7.03 -3.78
C PHE A 54 -4.96 -8.56 -3.82
N GLN A 55 -3.98 -9.14 -4.52
CA GLN A 55 -3.78 -10.59 -4.53
C GLN A 55 -3.44 -11.14 -3.15
N ALA A 56 -2.59 -10.45 -2.38
CA ALA A 56 -2.12 -10.92 -1.08
C ALA A 56 -3.13 -10.68 0.05
N TYR A 57 -3.84 -9.56 0.03
CA TYR A 57 -4.63 -9.08 1.18
C TYR A 57 -6.13 -8.98 0.91
N SER A 58 -6.57 -9.09 -0.34
CA SER A 58 -7.99 -9.05 -0.73
C SER A 58 -8.71 -7.84 -0.12
N HIS A 59 -9.66 -8.08 0.80
CA HIS A 59 -10.44 -7.03 1.47
C HIS A 59 -9.64 -6.19 2.46
N GLN A 60 -8.49 -6.66 2.94
CA GLN A 60 -7.62 -5.95 3.89
C GLN A 60 -6.62 -5.01 3.20
N SER A 61 -6.66 -4.92 1.87
CA SER A 61 -5.68 -4.17 1.06
C SER A 61 -5.50 -2.72 1.51
N VAL A 62 -6.60 -2.01 1.79
CA VAL A 62 -6.53 -0.60 2.19
C VAL A 62 -5.92 -0.44 3.58
N GLU A 63 -6.33 -1.26 4.54
CA GLU A 63 -5.78 -1.25 5.90
C GLU A 63 -4.26 -1.52 5.88
N VAL A 64 -3.81 -2.48 5.06
CA VAL A 64 -2.39 -2.78 4.88
C VAL A 64 -1.65 -1.58 4.29
N VAL A 65 -2.17 -0.97 3.23
CA VAL A 65 -1.57 0.23 2.61
C VAL A 65 -1.43 1.36 3.61
N GLN A 66 -2.49 1.66 4.38
CA GLN A 66 -2.45 2.68 5.43
C GLN A 66 -1.36 2.37 6.47
N LYS A 67 -1.27 1.12 6.95
CA LYS A 67 -0.21 0.70 7.89
C LYS A 67 1.18 0.91 7.31
N LYS A 68 1.42 0.52 6.05
CA LYS A 68 2.74 0.66 5.41
C LYS A 68 3.09 2.13 5.11
N LEU A 69 2.11 2.97 4.75
CA LEU A 69 2.30 4.43 4.61
C LEU A 69 2.72 5.08 5.94
N LYS A 70 2.12 4.66 7.07
CA LYS A 70 2.52 5.12 8.41
C LYS A 70 3.98 4.79 8.73
N LYS A 71 4.50 3.64 8.27
CA LYS A 71 5.90 3.24 8.48
C LYS A 71 6.90 4.13 7.74
N ILE A 72 6.48 4.76 6.64
CA ILE A 72 7.30 5.73 5.88
C ILE A 72 6.92 7.19 6.18
N HIS A 73 6.15 7.44 7.24
CA HIS A 73 5.73 8.76 7.69
C HIS A 73 4.87 9.58 6.69
N ARG A 74 4.21 8.92 5.73
CA ARG A 74 3.25 9.57 4.81
C ARG A 74 1.83 9.58 5.38
N PHE A 75 1.67 10.28 6.51
CA PHE A 75 0.37 10.40 7.20
C PHE A 75 -0.65 11.21 6.41
N ASP A 76 -0.19 12.18 5.62
CA ASP A 76 -0.99 12.94 4.65
C ASP A 76 -1.74 12.01 3.68
N LEU A 77 -1.05 10.99 3.18
CA LEU A 77 -1.61 10.02 2.26
C LEU A 77 -2.54 9.01 2.93
N VAL A 78 -2.33 8.73 4.22
CA VAL A 78 -3.24 7.90 5.01
C VAL A 78 -4.58 8.61 5.19
N GLU A 79 -4.56 9.89 5.53
CA GLU A 79 -5.75 10.73 5.66
C GLU A 79 -6.52 10.78 4.34
N LYS A 80 -5.82 11.11 3.24
CA LYS A 80 -6.40 11.12 1.89
C LYS A 80 -7.03 9.78 1.50
N LEU A 81 -6.38 8.67 1.82
CA LEU A 81 -6.92 7.34 1.53
C LEU A 81 -8.17 7.04 2.36
N SER A 82 -8.21 7.49 3.61
CA SER A 82 -9.34 7.31 4.53
C SER A 82 -10.56 8.15 4.14
N GLU A 83 -10.34 9.40 3.69
CA GLU A 83 -11.41 10.27 3.16
C GLU A 83 -12.10 9.61 1.97
N VAL A 84 -11.34 8.99 1.06
CA VAL A 84 -11.92 8.31 -0.10
C VAL A 84 -12.75 7.09 0.30
N GLU A 85 -12.39 6.37 1.37
CA GLU A 85 -13.22 5.26 1.88
C GLU A 85 -14.53 5.74 2.51
N ASN A 86 -14.50 6.87 3.23
CA ASN A 86 -15.67 7.45 3.88
C ASN A 86 -16.71 8.03 2.90
N LEU A 87 -16.32 8.29 1.64
CA LEU A 87 -17.22 8.80 0.60
C LEU A 87 -18.08 7.72 -0.09
N PHE A 88 -17.93 6.44 0.29
CA PHE A 88 -18.72 5.33 -0.25
C PHE A 88 -19.63 4.65 0.80
N TRP A 89 -19.94 5.37 1.88
CA TRP A 89 -21.04 5.09 2.82
C TRP A 89 -22.10 6.18 2.70
#